data_AF-A0AAN6JM44-F1
#
_entry.id   AF-A0AAN6JM44-F1
#
_cell.length_a   1.000
_cell.length_b   1.000
_cell.length_c   1.000
_cell.angle_alpha   90.00
_cell.angle_beta   90.00
_cell.angle_gamma   90.00
#
_symmetry.space_group_name_H-M   'P 1'
#
loop_
_entity.id
_entity.type
_entity.pdbx_description
1 polymer ?
#
loop_
_entity_poly.entity_id
_entity_poly.type
_entity_poly.pdbx_seq_one_letter_code
_entity_poly.pdbx_strand_id
1 'polypeptide(L)'
;MADLKYTANTQLEHLHARYTGTVNADTTRHEWAVHQHRDTAATVIGQPALQSYLALAEGHTKARLRFEATEKMLQPCGPPPEEHLD
;
A
#
# COMPACT_ATOMS: atom_id res chain seq x y z
N MET A 1 0.65 15.00 -32.00
CA MET A 1 0.40 13.76 -31.22
C MET A 1 1.46 13.49 -30.15
N ALA A 2 2.73 13.84 -30.38
CA ALA A 2 3.79 13.70 -29.37
C ALA A 2 3.57 14.60 -28.14
N ASP A 3 3.14 15.86 -28.34
CA ASP A 3 2.93 16.81 -27.24
C ASP A 3 1.85 16.36 -26.25
N LEU A 4 0.76 15.75 -26.75
CA LEU A 4 -0.34 15.27 -25.90
C LEU A 4 0.12 14.11 -25.00
N LYS A 5 0.98 13.22 -25.51
CA LYS A 5 1.58 12.13 -24.72
C LYS A 5 2.56 12.67 -23.67
N TYR A 6 3.35 13.68 -24.03
CA TYR A 6 4.28 14.32 -23.10
C TYR A 6 3.54 15.02 -21.94
N THR A 7 2.45 15.73 -22.23
CA THR A 7 1.62 16.35 -21.18
C THR A 7 0.90 15.30 -20.31
N ALA A 8 0.42 14.21 -20.91
CA ALA A 8 -0.21 13.13 -20.14
C ALA A 8 0.77 12.45 -19.17
N ASN A 9 2.02 12.21 -19.60
CA ASN A 9 3.04 11.58 -18.75
C ASN A 9 3.44 12.49 -17.58
N THR A 10 3.61 13.79 -17.81
CA THR A 10 3.95 14.73 -16.73
C THR A 10 2.82 14.89 -15.70
N GLN A 11 1.56 14.81 -16.13
CA GLN A 11 0.42 14.77 -15.21
C GLN A 11 0.41 13.50 -14.35
N LEU A 12 0.71 12.34 -14.95
CA LEU A 12 0.80 11.06 -14.23
C LEU A 12 1.95 11.08 -13.21
N GLU A 13 3.13 11.56 -13.60
CA GLU A 13 4.28 11.71 -12.70
C GLU A 13 3.96 12.62 -11.50
N HIS A 14 3.21 13.70 -11.72
CA HIS A 14 2.76 14.56 -10.64
C HIS A 14 1.81 13.84 -9.67
N LEU A 15 0.92 12.97 -10.17
CA LEU A 15 0.06 12.14 -9.32
C LEU A 15 0.87 11.11 -8.52
N HIS A 16 1.83 10.44 -9.16
CA HIS A 16 2.73 9.49 -8.50
C HIS A 16 3.52 10.15 -7.35
N ALA A 17 3.98 11.40 -7.55
CA ALA A 17 4.71 12.14 -6.52
C ALA A 17 3.83 12.56 -5.34
N ARG A 18 2.54 12.82 -5.57
CA ARG A 18 1.63 13.32 -4.53
C ARG A 18 0.91 12.21 -3.77
N TYR A 19 0.52 11.15 -4.46
CA TYR A 19 -0.33 10.09 -3.94
C TYR A 19 0.39 8.75 -4.07
N THR A 20 1.03 8.34 -2.97
CA THR A 20 1.63 7.01 -2.83
C THR A 20 0.58 5.94 -3.12
N GLY A 21 0.91 4.98 -4.00
CA GLY A 21 -0.02 3.94 -4.44
C GLY A 21 -0.78 4.26 -5.73
N THR A 22 -0.53 5.40 -6.37
CA THR A 22 -0.97 5.62 -7.76
C THR A 22 -0.27 4.60 -8.67
N VAL A 23 -1.06 3.90 -9.49
CA VAL A 23 -0.59 2.81 -10.36
C VAL A 23 -0.61 3.20 -11.84
N ASN A 24 0.18 2.49 -12.64
CA ASN A 24 0.24 2.61 -14.09
C ASN A 24 0.14 1.22 -14.75
N ALA A 25 0.19 1.16 -16.08
CA ALA A 25 0.08 -0.09 -16.83
C ALA A 25 1.22 -1.08 -16.56
N ASP A 26 2.38 -0.58 -16.14
CA ASP A 26 3.58 -1.36 -15.87
C ASP A 26 3.65 -1.84 -14.40
N THR A 27 2.68 -1.47 -13.57
CA THR A 27 2.68 -1.84 -12.15
C THR A 27 2.57 -3.35 -11.99
N THR A 28 3.52 -3.94 -11.27
CA THR A 28 3.54 -5.37 -11.02
C THR A 28 2.44 -5.78 -10.05
N ARG A 29 2.06 -7.07 -10.10
CA ARG A 29 1.11 -7.65 -9.14
C ARG A 29 1.60 -7.48 -7.69
N HIS A 30 2.91 -7.60 -7.46
CA HIS A 30 3.50 -7.48 -6.13
C HIS A 30 3.36 -6.05 -5.60
N GLU A 31 3.72 -5.04 -6.40
CA GLU A 31 3.58 -3.62 -6.02
C GLU A 31 2.13 -3.27 -5.68
N TRP A 32 1.18 -3.69 -6.53
CA TRP A 32 -0.25 -3.46 -6.27
C TRP A 32 -0.71 -4.09 -4.96
N ALA A 33 -0.32 -5.35 -4.69
CA ALA A 33 -0.67 -6.04 -3.46
C ALA A 33 -0.04 -5.36 -2.23
N VAL A 34 1.22 -4.93 -2.32
CA VAL A 34 1.90 -4.21 -1.22
C VAL A 34 1.17 -2.91 -0.89
N HIS A 35 0.73 -2.14 -1.89
CA HIS A 35 -0.08 -0.93 -1.66
C HIS A 35 -1.40 -1.26 -0.96
N GLN A 36 -2.15 -2.25 -1.45
CA GLN A 36 -3.43 -2.64 -0.84
C GLN A 36 -3.30 -3.09 0.63
N HIS A 37 -2.26 -3.86 0.94
CA HIS A 37 -2.02 -4.30 2.31
C HIS A 37 -1.63 -3.13 3.23
N ARG A 38 -0.83 -2.18 2.72
CA ARG A 38 -0.48 -0.96 3.48
C ARG A 38 -1.68 -0.07 3.72
N ASP A 39 -2.55 0.13 2.73
CA ASP A 39 -3.78 0.92 2.87
C ASP A 39 -4.75 0.28 3.87
N THR A 40 -4.85 -1.05 3.86
CA THR A 40 -5.64 -1.80 4.83
C THR A 40 -5.07 -1.64 6.25
N ALA A 41 -3.76 -1.79 6.43
CA ALA A 41 -3.11 -1.58 7.72
C ALA A 41 -3.27 -0.13 8.21
N ALA A 42 -3.14 0.85 7.33
CA ALA A 42 -3.36 2.26 7.65
C ALA A 42 -4.80 2.53 8.10
N THR A 43 -5.79 1.93 7.44
CA THR A 43 -7.21 2.02 7.84
C THR A 43 -7.46 1.39 9.20
N VAL A 44 -6.88 0.21 9.45
CA VAL A 44 -6.90 -0.43 10.77
C VAL A 44 -6.25 0.47 11.83
N ILE A 45 -5.15 1.15 11.54
CA ILE A 45 -4.48 2.06 12.48
C ILE A 45 -5.25 3.39 12.66
N GLY A 46 -5.97 3.86 11.64
CA GLY A 46 -6.68 5.14 11.66
C GLY A 46 -8.09 5.07 12.26
N GLN A 47 -8.79 3.94 12.12
CA GLN A 47 -10.22 3.84 12.46
C GLN A 47 -10.44 3.19 13.85
N PRO A 48 -10.91 3.94 14.88
CA PRO A 48 -11.03 3.41 16.24
C PRO A 48 -12.00 2.23 16.39
N ALA A 49 -13.06 2.19 15.58
CA ALA A 49 -14.04 1.10 15.60
C ALA A 49 -13.41 -0.21 15.13
N LEU A 50 -12.67 -0.17 14.01
CA LEU A 50 -12.00 -1.34 13.44
C LEU A 50 -10.86 -1.82 14.35
N GLN A 51 -10.11 -0.90 14.96
CA GLN A 51 -9.12 -1.25 15.99
C GLN A 51 -9.72 -2.00 17.15
N SER A 52 -10.84 -1.52 17.67
CA SER A 52 -11.49 -2.11 18.84
C SER A 52 -12.02 -3.50 18.50
N TYR A 53 -12.61 -3.65 17.31
CA TYR A 53 -13.10 -4.92 16.81
C TYR A 53 -11.98 -5.97 16.68
N LEU A 54 -10.88 -5.62 16.00
CA LEU A 54 -9.77 -6.54 15.81
C LEU A 54 -9.01 -6.83 17.11
N ALA A 55 -8.80 -5.83 17.96
CA ALA A 55 -8.12 -6.01 19.23
C ALA A 55 -8.90 -6.95 20.17
N LEU A 56 -10.24 -6.86 20.15
CA LEU A 56 -11.09 -7.78 20.89
C LEU A 56 -11.03 -9.20 20.31
N ALA A 57 -11.06 -9.35 18.98
CA ALA A 57 -11.00 -10.63 18.31
C ALA A 57 -9.66 -11.36 18.54
N GLU A 58 -8.54 -10.64 18.56
CA GLU A 58 -7.21 -11.19 18.81
C GLU A 58 -6.86 -11.31 20.30
N GLY A 59 -7.66 -10.72 21.20
CA GLY A 59 -7.37 -10.69 22.63
C GLY A 59 -6.17 -9.80 23.00
N HIS A 60 -5.88 -8.79 22.17
CA HIS A 60 -4.75 -7.88 22.32
C HIS A 60 -5.18 -6.49 22.81
N THR A 61 -4.24 -5.71 23.34
CA THR A 61 -4.49 -4.29 23.58
C THR A 61 -4.50 -3.52 22.25
N LYS A 62 -5.25 -2.42 22.16
CA LYS A 62 -5.25 -1.54 20.97
C LYS A 62 -3.85 -0.99 20.64
N ALA A 63 -2.99 -0.83 21.64
CA ALA A 63 -1.61 -0.40 21.44
C ALA A 63 -0.78 -1.50 20.76
N ARG A 64 -0.92 -2.75 21.22
CA ARG A 64 -0.25 -3.90 20.62
C ARG A 64 -0.66 -4.12 19.17
N LEU A 65 -1.96 -4.06 18.88
CA LEU A 65 -2.47 -4.20 17.52
C LEU A 65 -1.90 -3.11 16.59
N ARG A 66 -1.84 -1.85 17.04
CA ARG A 66 -1.23 -0.76 16.25
C ARG A 66 0.25 -1.00 15.99
N PHE A 67 1.00 -1.48 16.98
CA PHE A 67 2.40 -1.82 16.84
C PHE A 67 2.60 -2.92 15.78
N GLU A 68 1.90 -4.04 15.92
CA GLU A 68 2.00 -5.17 14.98
C GLU A 68 1.53 -4.80 13.57
N ALA A 69 0.46 -4.02 13.44
CA ALA A 69 0.00 -3.52 12.15
C ALA A 69 1.05 -2.63 11.48
N THR A 70 1.73 -1.78 12.26
CA THR A 70 2.80 -0.89 11.74
C THR A 70 4.03 -1.68 11.31
N GLU A 71 4.47 -2.66 12.11
CA GLU A 71 5.61 -3.51 11.74
C GLU A 71 5.35 -4.29 10.45
N LYS A 72 4.13 -4.82 10.27
CA LYS A 72 3.74 -5.54 9.05
C LYS A 72 3.77 -4.67 7.79
N MET A 73 3.74 -3.33 7.89
CA MET A 73 3.76 -2.44 6.72
C MET A 73 5.10 -2.42 5.99
N LEU A 74 6.21 -2.85 6.62
CA LEU A 74 7.51 -2.87 5.97
C LEU A 74 7.49 -3.76 4.72
N GLN A 75 7.01 -4.99 4.89
CA GLN A 75 7.00 -6.00 3.84
C GLN A 75 5.79 -6.94 3.98
N PRO A 76 4.56 -6.44 3.74
CA PRO A 76 3.33 -7.19 4.04
C PRO A 76 3.12 -8.39 3.12
N CYS A 77 3.75 -8.40 1.95
CA CYS A 77 3.62 -9.45 0.92
C CYS A 77 4.90 -10.27 0.76
N GLY A 78 5.88 -10.15 1.68
CA GLY A 78 7.20 -10.76 1.52
C GLY A 78 8.07 -10.06 0.46
N PRO A 79 9.26 -10.62 0.17
CA PRO A 79 10.16 -10.08 -0.85
C PRO A 79 9.51 -10.03 -2.23
N PRO A 80 9.87 -9.04 -3.06
CA PRO A 80 9.43 -9.02 -4.45
C PRO A 80 9.90 -10.29 -5.16
N PRO A 81 9.09 -10.79 -6.12
CA PRO A 81 9.50 -11.95 -6.92
C PRO A 81 10.79 -11.65 -7.69
N GLU A 82 11.62 -12.66 -7.89
CA GLU A 82 12.80 -12.54 -8.75
C GLU A 82 12.33 -12.20 -10.17
N GLU A 83 12.90 -11.16 -10.77
CA GLU A 83 12.68 -10.89 -12.18
C GLU A 83 13.23 -12.06 -12.99
N HIS A 84 12.34 -12.84 -13.61
CA HIS A 84 12.76 -13.83 -14.60
C HIS A 84 13.29 -13.05 -15.80
N LEU A 85 14.61 -12.96 -15.90
CA LEU A 85 15.32 -12.62 -17.12
C LEU A 85 15.09 -13.77 -18.12
N ASP A 86 13.94 -13.76 -18.77
CA ASP A 86 13.70 -14.53 -19.99
C ASP A 86 14.21 -13.75 -21.23
#